data_AF-A0A959GQ63-F1
#
_entry.id   AF-A0A959GQ63-F1
#
_cell.length_a   1.000
_cell.length_b   1.000
_cell.length_c   1.000
_cell.angle_alpha   90.00
_cell.angle_beta   90.00
_cell.angle_gamma   90.00
#
_symmetry.space_group_name_H-M   'P 1'
#
loop_
_entity.id
_entity.type
_entity.pdbx_description
1 polymer ?
#
loop_
_entity_poly.entity_id
_entity_poly.type
_entity_poly.pdbx_seq_one_letter_code
_entity_poly.pdbx_strand_id
1 'polypeptide(L)'
;MQAWISFFIIWISVFGASKPTGPGQPEEGPGSPDYTHTAVKISDFAQEADGYWLFEPDSPRPDSAPVVVFHHGYGAINPMIYGRWMRHIVQQGNIVIYPRYQKNLISPSSRQFADNASTAIRNALDELKSGDHVRPIEQGLILAGHSYGGAISAYLGVHYQGLNIPKPEGILLASPGTGPLKGARLESYEGMPEDMRLLVMVSVNDHVVGEELGRLIFKTAAHTPQRNLIVQYPDEHGEPEVSAGHNESYALDSDFDAGIHNLSYHRAISVAKLDATDYYGYWKLLDALMDCVRSGENCEVAFGNTEAQRNMGCWSDGEKVRELEVEIPGGERASE
;
A
#
# COMPACT_ATOMS: atom_id res chain seq x y z
N MET A 1 48.90 50.13 -42.29
CA MET A 1 48.65 49.66 -40.92
C MET A 1 47.15 49.41 -40.79
N GLN A 2 46.70 48.16 -40.92
CA GLN A 2 45.31 47.76 -40.70
C GLN A 2 45.24 47.09 -39.33
N ALA A 3 44.57 47.74 -38.38
CA ALA A 3 44.33 47.22 -37.05
C ALA A 3 43.19 46.19 -37.10
N TRP A 4 43.49 44.94 -36.76
CA TRP A 4 42.50 43.90 -36.56
C TRP A 4 41.98 43.98 -35.12
N ILE A 5 40.70 44.30 -34.96
CA ILE A 5 40.01 44.25 -33.68
C ILE A 5 39.46 42.83 -33.53
N SER A 6 40.12 42.03 -32.70
CA SER A 6 39.61 40.71 -32.31
C SER A 6 38.54 40.87 -31.23
N PHE A 7 37.29 40.57 -31.58
CA PHE A 7 36.22 40.40 -30.59
C PHE A 7 36.37 39.04 -29.90
N PHE A 8 36.71 39.06 -28.61
CA PHE A 8 36.59 37.89 -27.75
C PHE A 8 35.11 37.73 -27.35
N ILE A 9 34.43 36.73 -27.91
CA ILE A 9 33.10 36.32 -27.44
C ILE A 9 33.32 35.41 -26.23
N ILE A 10 33.00 35.92 -25.05
CA ILE A 10 32.95 35.12 -23.82
C ILE A 10 31.65 34.30 -23.87
N TRP A 11 31.77 32.99 -24.07
CA TRP A 11 30.67 32.06 -23.88
C TRP A 11 30.43 31.87 -22.38
N ILE A 12 29.46 32.59 -21.83
CA ILE A 12 28.93 32.29 -20.49
C ILE A 12 28.06 31.05 -20.64
N SER A 13 28.57 29.92 -20.20
CA SER A 13 27.78 28.70 -20.06
C SER A 13 26.84 28.90 -18.87
N VAL A 14 25.58 29.23 -19.15
CA VAL A 14 24.53 29.19 -18.12
C VAL A 14 24.26 27.71 -17.86
N PHE A 15 24.91 27.15 -16.85
CA PHE A 15 24.47 25.87 -16.28
C PHE A 15 23.08 26.12 -15.69
N GLY A 16 22.03 25.65 -16.37
CA GLY A 16 20.70 25.60 -15.77
C GLY A 16 20.77 24.75 -14.51
N ALA A 17 20.25 25.25 -13.39
CA ALA A 17 20.16 24.47 -12.17
C ALA A 17 19.27 23.24 -12.44
N SER A 18 19.79 22.04 -12.17
CA SER A 18 18.99 20.81 -12.20
C SER A 18 17.92 20.89 -11.10
N LYS A 19 16.69 20.44 -11.40
CA LYS A 19 15.65 20.30 -10.36
C LYS A 19 16.14 19.36 -9.24
N PRO A 20 15.70 19.58 -7.98
CA PRO A 20 16.07 18.70 -6.88
C PRO A 20 15.46 17.30 -7.05
N THR A 21 16.11 16.27 -6.53
CA THR A 21 15.60 14.90 -6.56
C THR A 21 14.75 14.61 -5.33
N GLY A 22 13.77 13.70 -5.46
CA GLY A 22 12.93 13.28 -4.34
C GLY A 22 13.70 12.56 -3.23
N PRO A 23 13.14 12.48 -2.01
CA PRO A 23 13.77 11.77 -0.91
C PRO A 23 13.89 10.27 -1.20
N GLY A 24 14.99 9.68 -0.74
CA GLY A 24 15.14 8.22 -0.68
C GLY A 24 14.33 7.60 0.46
N GLN A 25 14.41 6.28 0.62
CA GLN A 25 13.82 5.60 1.78
C GLN A 25 14.37 6.18 3.10
N PRO A 26 13.54 6.42 4.14
CA PRO A 26 14.03 6.96 5.41
C PRO A 26 15.05 6.02 6.04
N GLU A 27 16.02 6.58 6.77
CA GLU A 27 17.09 5.81 7.43
C GLU A 27 16.61 5.06 8.68
N GLU A 28 15.62 5.60 9.39
CA GLU A 28 15.11 5.06 10.65
C GLU A 28 13.57 5.20 10.75
N GLY A 29 12.97 4.39 11.62
CA GLY A 29 11.53 4.43 11.92
C GLY A 29 10.64 3.77 10.85
N PRO A 30 9.32 3.93 10.95
CA PRO A 30 8.39 3.35 9.98
C PRO A 30 8.72 3.73 8.53
N GLY A 31 8.71 2.75 7.61
CA GLY A 31 9.07 2.90 6.21
C GLY A 31 10.57 2.78 5.91
N SER A 32 11.42 2.69 6.94
CA SER A 32 12.87 2.51 6.80
C SER A 32 13.25 1.04 6.50
N PRO A 33 14.44 0.76 5.95
CA PRO A 33 14.86 -0.59 5.64
C PRO A 33 15.39 -1.33 6.88
N ASP A 34 14.61 -1.38 7.96
CA ASP A 34 14.92 -2.15 9.18
C ASP A 34 14.69 -3.65 8.96
N TYR A 35 15.47 -4.20 8.03
CA TYR A 35 15.34 -5.56 7.55
C TYR A 35 16.14 -6.53 8.42
N THR A 36 15.43 -7.44 9.06
CA THR A 36 16.00 -8.55 9.84
C THR A 36 16.19 -9.81 9.00
N HIS A 37 15.58 -9.85 7.80
CA HIS A 37 15.64 -10.96 6.85
C HIS A 37 16.12 -10.49 5.48
N THR A 38 16.97 -11.29 4.83
CA THR A 38 17.59 -10.89 3.56
C THR A 38 16.97 -11.56 2.33
N ALA A 39 16.19 -12.62 2.51
CA ALA A 39 15.54 -13.36 1.44
C ALA A 39 14.03 -13.48 1.66
N VAL A 40 13.32 -13.74 0.56
CA VAL A 40 11.88 -14.01 0.56
C VAL A 40 11.68 -15.39 -0.07
N LYS A 41 11.08 -16.32 0.69
CA LYS A 41 10.61 -17.60 0.14
C LYS A 41 9.24 -17.38 -0.48
N ILE A 42 9.08 -17.80 -1.73
CA ILE A 42 7.83 -17.64 -2.50
C ILE A 42 7.22 -19.02 -2.74
N SER A 43 5.94 -19.19 -2.40
CA SER A 43 5.17 -20.40 -2.70
C SER A 43 3.90 -20.05 -3.48
N ASP A 44 3.59 -20.82 -4.53
CA ASP A 44 2.47 -20.58 -5.45
C ASP A 44 1.38 -21.65 -5.30
N PHE A 45 0.25 -21.25 -4.71
CA PHE A 45 -0.99 -22.03 -4.59
C PHE A 45 -2.14 -21.36 -5.35
N ALA A 46 -1.80 -20.57 -6.37
CA ALA A 46 -2.70 -19.64 -7.00
C ALA A 46 -3.31 -20.18 -8.30
N GLN A 47 -3.49 -21.49 -8.46
CA GLN A 47 -3.97 -22.07 -9.73
C GLN A 47 -5.44 -21.73 -10.01
N GLU A 48 -6.26 -21.64 -8.96
CA GLU A 48 -7.68 -21.29 -9.02
C GLU A 48 -7.97 -19.89 -8.48
N ALA A 49 -9.20 -19.40 -8.71
CA ALA A 49 -9.57 -18.03 -8.35
C ALA A 49 -9.52 -17.77 -6.84
N ASP A 50 -9.73 -18.80 -6.02
CA ASP A 50 -9.64 -18.79 -4.56
C ASP A 50 -8.26 -19.27 -4.04
N GLY A 51 -7.26 -19.37 -4.92
CA GLY A 51 -5.88 -19.63 -4.56
C GLY A 51 -5.13 -18.38 -4.06
N TYR A 52 -3.85 -18.56 -3.75
CA TYR A 52 -3.00 -17.52 -3.14
C TYR A 52 -1.52 -17.75 -3.40
N TRP A 53 -0.72 -16.70 -3.22
CA TRP A 53 0.73 -16.80 -3.06
C TRP A 53 1.11 -16.56 -1.59
N LEU A 54 2.17 -17.22 -1.14
CA LEU A 54 2.81 -16.98 0.14
C LEU A 54 4.19 -16.37 -0.08
N PHE A 55 4.48 -15.32 0.69
CA PHE A 55 5.80 -14.70 0.78
C PHE A 55 6.23 -14.75 2.23
N GLU A 56 7.31 -15.48 2.50
CA GLU A 56 7.77 -15.78 3.86
C GLU A 56 9.18 -15.22 4.09
N PRO A 57 9.49 -14.70 5.29
CA PRO A 57 10.82 -14.23 5.64
C PRO A 57 11.82 -15.40 5.63
N ASP A 58 12.97 -15.19 5.02
CA ASP A 58 14.04 -16.17 4.94
C ASP A 58 15.42 -15.51 5.09
N SER A 59 16.43 -16.30 5.44
CA SER A 59 17.83 -15.87 5.64
C SER A 59 17.98 -14.68 6.61
N PRO A 60 17.83 -14.91 7.94
CA PRO A 60 17.48 -16.19 8.58
C PRO A 60 15.98 -16.49 8.49
N ARG A 61 15.58 -17.76 8.38
CA ARG A 61 14.16 -18.14 8.47
C ARG A 61 13.72 -18.16 9.95
N PRO A 62 12.69 -17.39 10.35
CA PRO A 62 12.16 -17.47 11.70
C PRO A 62 11.23 -18.69 11.87
N ASP A 63 11.02 -19.13 13.12
CA ASP A 63 10.07 -20.22 13.42
C ASP A 63 8.62 -19.79 13.20
N SER A 64 8.30 -18.52 13.51
CA SER A 64 6.98 -17.92 13.35
C SER A 64 7.07 -16.44 13.02
N ALA A 65 6.01 -15.89 12.40
CA ALA A 65 5.93 -14.50 12.01
C ALA A 65 4.48 -13.99 11.96
N PRO A 66 4.21 -12.70 12.25
CA PRO A 66 2.92 -12.06 12.04
C PRO A 66 2.47 -12.10 10.58
N VAL A 67 1.16 -12.10 10.36
CA VAL A 67 0.57 -12.18 9.03
C VAL A 67 0.04 -10.82 8.56
N VAL A 68 0.34 -10.50 7.29
CA VAL A 68 -0.29 -9.43 6.52
C VAL A 68 -0.98 -10.06 5.31
N VAL A 69 -2.25 -9.71 5.08
CA VAL A 69 -2.95 -10.09 3.84
C VAL A 69 -2.98 -8.89 2.91
N PHE A 70 -2.41 -9.06 1.72
CA PHE A 70 -2.29 -8.00 0.73
C PHE A 70 -3.25 -8.26 -0.45
N HIS A 71 -4.31 -7.46 -0.55
CA HIS A 71 -5.31 -7.55 -1.61
C HIS A 71 -4.97 -6.60 -2.76
N HIS A 72 -4.79 -7.17 -3.95
CA HIS A 72 -4.41 -6.42 -5.13
C HIS A 72 -5.52 -5.55 -5.74
N GLY A 73 -5.19 -4.69 -6.71
CA GLY A 73 -6.19 -3.96 -7.50
C GLY A 73 -6.86 -4.84 -8.57
N TYR A 74 -7.95 -4.37 -9.19
CA TYR A 74 -8.61 -5.14 -10.25
C TYR A 74 -7.63 -5.51 -11.38
N GLY A 75 -7.48 -6.82 -11.63
CA GLY A 75 -6.60 -7.35 -12.65
C GLY A 75 -5.11 -7.28 -12.32
N ALA A 76 -4.69 -6.62 -11.23
CA ALA A 76 -3.31 -6.58 -10.75
C ALA A 76 -2.91 -7.91 -10.06
N ILE A 77 -3.22 -9.03 -10.72
CA ILE A 77 -3.12 -10.38 -10.17
C ILE A 77 -1.65 -10.79 -9.95
N ASN A 78 -0.73 -10.25 -10.76
CA ASN A 78 0.69 -10.57 -10.67
C ASN A 78 1.32 -9.87 -9.45
N PRO A 79 1.86 -10.61 -8.46
CA PRO A 79 2.45 -10.03 -7.25
C PRO A 79 3.60 -9.04 -7.52
N MET A 80 4.32 -9.19 -8.64
CA MET A 80 5.35 -8.25 -9.09
C MET A 80 4.91 -6.78 -9.03
N ILE A 81 3.62 -6.49 -9.25
CA ILE A 81 3.09 -5.12 -9.30
C ILE A 81 3.30 -4.37 -7.96
N TYR A 82 3.29 -5.10 -6.84
CA TYR A 82 3.51 -4.57 -5.48
C TYR A 82 4.78 -5.12 -4.84
N GLY A 83 5.63 -5.77 -5.63
CA GLY A 83 6.64 -6.69 -5.13
C GLY A 83 7.65 -6.04 -4.17
N ARG A 84 8.04 -4.77 -4.37
CA ARG A 84 8.97 -4.09 -3.43
C ARG A 84 8.29 -3.76 -2.10
N TRP A 85 7.00 -3.41 -2.12
CA TRP A 85 6.25 -3.18 -0.89
C TRP A 85 6.07 -4.49 -0.11
N MET A 86 5.74 -5.59 -0.80
CA MET A 86 5.69 -6.91 -0.16
C MET A 86 7.06 -7.38 0.33
N ARG A 87 8.14 -7.15 -0.43
CA ARG A 87 9.50 -7.44 0.01
C ARG A 87 9.83 -6.68 1.29
N HIS A 88 9.53 -5.39 1.34
CA HIS A 88 9.74 -4.56 2.52
C HIS A 88 9.04 -5.16 3.76
N ILE A 89 7.75 -5.47 3.64
CA ILE A 89 6.95 -6.11 4.69
C ILE A 89 7.57 -7.45 5.13
N VAL A 90 7.96 -8.30 4.18
CA VAL A 90 8.52 -9.62 4.46
C VAL A 90 9.90 -9.53 5.11
N GLN A 91 10.77 -8.65 4.62
CA GLN A 91 12.13 -8.50 5.12
C GLN A 91 12.18 -7.89 6.54
N GLN A 92 11.12 -7.22 6.98
CA GLN A 92 10.89 -6.82 8.38
C GLN A 92 10.37 -7.96 9.28
N GLY A 93 10.11 -9.15 8.73
CA GLY A 93 9.75 -10.34 9.51
C GLY A 93 8.26 -10.69 9.52
N ASN A 94 7.53 -10.33 8.47
CA ASN A 94 6.12 -10.68 8.30
C ASN A 94 5.92 -11.74 7.20
N ILE A 95 4.91 -12.59 7.37
CA ILE A 95 4.36 -13.37 6.25
C ILE A 95 3.39 -12.49 5.48
N VAL A 96 3.49 -12.48 4.14
CA VAL A 96 2.46 -11.91 3.27
C VAL A 96 1.68 -13.02 2.59
N ILE A 97 0.36 -13.01 2.79
CA ILE A 97 -0.60 -13.77 1.99
C ILE A 97 -1.12 -12.84 0.90
N TYR A 98 -1.03 -13.26 -0.36
CA TYR A 98 -1.59 -12.52 -1.50
C TYR A 98 -2.71 -13.33 -2.13
N PRO A 99 -3.98 -13.12 -1.73
CA PRO A 99 -5.12 -13.81 -2.31
C PRO A 99 -5.24 -13.49 -3.80
N ARG A 100 -5.41 -14.53 -4.63
CA ARG A 100 -5.63 -14.33 -6.06
C ARG A 100 -6.99 -13.69 -6.33
N TYR A 101 -8.05 -14.17 -5.67
CA TYR A 101 -9.50 -13.85 -5.75
C TYR A 101 -10.17 -13.65 -7.14
N GLN A 102 -9.39 -13.42 -8.19
CA GLN A 102 -9.70 -13.03 -9.55
C GLN A 102 -8.81 -13.86 -10.50
N LYS A 103 -9.40 -14.80 -11.27
CA LYS A 103 -8.62 -15.67 -12.17
C LYS A 103 -8.07 -14.89 -13.37
N ASN A 104 -8.86 -13.97 -13.90
CA ASN A 104 -8.52 -13.08 -15.01
C ASN A 104 -9.43 -11.83 -15.02
N LEU A 105 -9.32 -10.98 -16.05
CA LEU A 105 -10.05 -9.71 -16.13
C LEU A 105 -11.58 -9.83 -16.30
N ILE A 106 -12.14 -11.02 -16.46
CA ILE A 106 -13.59 -11.21 -16.68
C ILE A 106 -14.22 -12.29 -15.80
N SER A 107 -13.41 -13.15 -15.15
CA SER A 107 -13.88 -14.25 -14.33
C SER A 107 -13.04 -14.40 -13.06
N PRO A 108 -13.65 -14.69 -11.90
CA PRO A 108 -15.09 -14.83 -11.64
C PRO A 108 -15.83 -13.48 -11.62
N SER A 109 -17.14 -13.51 -11.35
CA SER A 109 -17.90 -12.27 -11.11
C SER A 109 -17.36 -11.55 -9.87
N SER A 110 -17.34 -10.21 -9.88
CA SER A 110 -16.86 -9.43 -8.74
C SER A 110 -17.61 -9.69 -7.44
N ARG A 111 -18.84 -10.22 -7.51
CA ARG A 111 -19.60 -10.66 -6.32
C ARG A 111 -18.92 -11.79 -5.56
N GLN A 112 -18.07 -12.57 -6.23
CA GLN A 112 -17.36 -13.72 -5.65
C GLN A 112 -15.97 -13.34 -5.11
N PHE A 113 -15.48 -12.13 -5.36
CA PHE A 113 -14.10 -11.77 -5.00
C PHE A 113 -13.86 -11.81 -3.49
N ALA A 114 -14.78 -11.30 -2.67
CA ALA A 114 -14.63 -11.37 -1.21
C ALA A 114 -14.68 -12.81 -0.69
N ASP A 115 -15.57 -13.65 -1.24
CA ASP A 115 -15.67 -15.07 -0.87
C ASP A 115 -14.39 -15.83 -1.23
N ASN A 116 -13.85 -15.59 -2.43
CA ASN A 116 -12.61 -16.20 -2.88
C ASN A 116 -11.42 -15.72 -2.05
N ALA A 117 -11.33 -14.41 -1.75
CA ALA A 117 -10.29 -13.85 -0.90
C ALA A 117 -10.35 -14.46 0.51
N SER A 118 -11.54 -14.59 1.10
CA SER A 118 -11.70 -15.23 2.40
C SER A 118 -11.28 -16.71 2.38
N THR A 119 -11.59 -17.42 1.30
CA THR A 119 -11.21 -18.83 1.11
C THR A 119 -9.70 -18.99 0.98
N ALA A 120 -9.07 -18.13 0.18
CA ALA A 120 -7.62 -18.04 0.05
C ALA A 120 -6.94 -17.80 1.40
N ILE A 121 -7.45 -16.86 2.21
CA ILE A 121 -6.90 -16.57 3.56
C ILE A 121 -6.96 -17.80 4.46
N ARG A 122 -8.12 -18.48 4.54
CA ARG A 122 -8.27 -19.69 5.38
C ARG A 122 -7.32 -20.79 4.94
N ASN A 123 -7.29 -21.09 3.64
CA ASN A 123 -6.46 -22.14 3.09
C ASN A 123 -4.96 -21.84 3.26
N ALA A 124 -4.55 -20.57 3.13
CA ALA A 124 -3.18 -20.12 3.37
C ALA A 124 -2.74 -20.31 4.82
N LEU A 125 -3.60 -19.94 5.77
CA LEU A 125 -3.32 -20.13 7.20
C LEU A 125 -3.21 -21.62 7.57
N ASP A 126 -4.05 -22.48 6.97
CA ASP A 126 -3.99 -23.93 7.18
C ASP A 126 -2.72 -24.55 6.58
N GLU A 127 -2.28 -24.09 5.40
CA GLU A 127 -1.01 -24.52 4.79
C GLU A 127 0.18 -24.12 5.67
N LEU A 128 0.24 -22.87 6.11
CA LEU A 128 1.31 -22.36 6.99
C LEU A 128 1.39 -23.13 8.34
N LYS A 129 0.26 -23.64 8.85
CA LYS A 129 0.19 -24.45 10.09
C LYS A 129 0.61 -25.91 9.91
N SER A 130 0.54 -26.45 8.70
CA SER A 130 0.71 -27.89 8.46
C SER A 130 2.00 -28.24 7.71
N GLY A 131 2.50 -27.36 6.86
CA GLY A 131 3.69 -27.60 6.04
C GLY A 131 5.02 -27.16 6.66
N ASP A 132 6.08 -27.24 5.85
CA ASP A 132 7.41 -26.67 6.13
C ASP A 132 7.41 -25.17 5.80
N HIS A 133 6.70 -24.41 6.63
CA HIS A 133 6.50 -22.97 6.52
C HIS A 133 6.90 -22.24 7.80
N VAL A 134 7.08 -20.91 7.71
CA VAL A 134 7.10 -20.03 8.88
C VAL A 134 5.70 -20.06 9.50
N ARG A 135 5.61 -20.39 10.80
CA ARG A 135 4.29 -20.54 11.45
C ARG A 135 3.56 -19.20 11.54
N PRO A 136 2.26 -19.14 11.21
CA PRO A 136 1.54 -17.88 11.21
C PRO A 136 1.19 -17.46 12.65
N ILE A 137 1.48 -16.21 12.98
CA ILE A 137 0.92 -15.54 14.16
C ILE A 137 -0.30 -14.76 13.68
N GLU A 138 -1.49 -15.27 13.98
CA GLU A 138 -2.77 -14.68 13.56
C GLU A 138 -3.19 -13.46 14.39
N GLN A 139 -2.71 -13.36 15.64
CA GLN A 139 -2.91 -12.16 16.46
C GLN A 139 -2.18 -10.98 15.81
N GLY A 140 -2.83 -9.82 15.75
CA GLY A 140 -2.31 -8.65 15.07
C GLY A 140 -2.36 -8.76 13.55
N LEU A 141 -3.32 -9.52 13.00
CA LEU A 141 -3.56 -9.64 11.56
C LEU A 141 -3.83 -8.26 10.95
N ILE A 142 -3.08 -7.93 9.90
CA ILE A 142 -3.26 -6.69 9.12
C ILE A 142 -3.79 -7.01 7.73
N LEU A 143 -4.75 -6.23 7.26
CA LEU A 143 -5.13 -6.22 5.84
C LEU A 143 -4.59 -4.95 5.17
N ALA A 144 -3.92 -5.11 4.04
CA ALA A 144 -3.60 -4.02 3.13
C ALA A 144 -4.33 -4.26 1.81
N GLY A 145 -4.86 -3.21 1.20
CA GLY A 145 -5.60 -3.37 -0.06
C GLY A 145 -5.52 -2.15 -0.97
N HIS A 146 -5.14 -2.36 -2.23
CA HIS A 146 -5.14 -1.33 -3.26
C HIS A 146 -6.40 -1.39 -4.12
N SER A 147 -7.02 -0.24 -4.43
CA SER A 147 -8.11 -0.14 -5.41
C SER A 147 -9.26 -1.11 -5.06
N TYR A 148 -9.57 -2.07 -5.93
CA TYR A 148 -10.56 -3.10 -5.65
C TYR A 148 -10.23 -3.94 -4.39
N GLY A 149 -8.95 -4.25 -4.17
CA GLY A 149 -8.48 -4.93 -2.98
C GLY A 149 -8.70 -4.13 -1.70
N GLY A 150 -8.72 -2.80 -1.80
CA GLY A 150 -9.13 -1.92 -0.69
C GLY A 150 -10.61 -2.10 -0.35
N ALA A 151 -11.48 -2.19 -1.36
CA ALA A 151 -12.90 -2.48 -1.14
C ALA A 151 -13.11 -3.88 -0.52
N ILE A 152 -12.37 -4.88 -0.98
CA ILE A 152 -12.39 -6.24 -0.40
C ILE A 152 -11.92 -6.20 1.06
N SER A 153 -10.79 -5.56 1.36
CA SER A 153 -10.25 -5.47 2.72
C SER A 153 -11.24 -4.82 3.68
N ALA A 154 -11.91 -3.74 3.26
CA ALA A 154 -12.94 -3.08 4.05
C ALA A 154 -14.17 -3.99 4.29
N TYR A 155 -14.61 -4.72 3.25
CA TYR A 155 -15.69 -5.70 3.37
C TYR A 155 -15.34 -6.83 4.35
N LEU A 156 -14.12 -7.37 4.27
CA LEU A 156 -13.63 -8.40 5.18
C LEU A 156 -13.58 -7.88 6.62
N GLY A 157 -13.17 -6.63 6.85
CA GLY A 157 -13.19 -6.00 8.17
C GLY A 157 -14.58 -6.02 8.84
N VAL A 158 -15.65 -5.84 8.05
CA VAL A 158 -17.03 -5.92 8.53
C VAL A 158 -17.51 -7.37 8.71
N HIS A 159 -17.14 -8.27 7.80
CA HIS A 159 -17.74 -9.60 7.69
C HIS A 159 -16.85 -10.78 8.15
N TYR A 160 -15.69 -10.51 8.75
CA TYR A 160 -14.68 -11.53 9.07
C TYR A 160 -15.24 -12.77 9.80
N GLN A 161 -16.17 -12.58 10.75
CA GLN A 161 -16.78 -13.67 11.50
C GLN A 161 -17.61 -14.61 10.60
N GLY A 162 -18.47 -14.03 9.75
CA GLY A 162 -19.29 -14.81 8.82
C GLY A 162 -18.46 -15.47 7.71
N LEU A 163 -17.29 -14.90 7.43
CA LEU A 163 -16.30 -15.41 6.49
C LEU A 163 -15.28 -16.34 7.14
N ASN A 164 -15.39 -16.65 8.44
CA ASN A 164 -14.48 -17.56 9.16
C ASN A 164 -12.99 -17.25 8.96
N ILE A 165 -12.60 -15.97 8.82
CA ILE A 165 -11.20 -15.55 8.84
C ILE A 165 -10.86 -14.99 10.22
N PRO A 166 -9.58 -15.00 10.66
CA PRO A 166 -9.19 -14.34 11.89
C PRO A 166 -9.56 -12.86 11.85
N LYS A 167 -9.89 -12.29 13.01
CA LYS A 167 -10.25 -10.89 13.13
C LYS A 167 -9.08 -10.01 12.68
N PRO A 168 -9.24 -9.14 11.65
CA PRO A 168 -8.25 -8.12 11.40
C PRO A 168 -8.21 -7.11 12.54
N GLU A 169 -7.02 -6.72 12.97
CA GLU A 169 -6.83 -5.70 14.01
C GLU A 169 -6.42 -4.35 13.41
N GLY A 170 -5.87 -4.35 12.19
CA GLY A 170 -5.56 -3.15 11.43
C GLY A 170 -5.84 -3.32 9.93
N ILE A 171 -6.29 -2.24 9.28
CA ILE A 171 -6.56 -2.19 7.85
C ILE A 171 -5.97 -0.92 7.24
N LEU A 172 -5.18 -1.05 6.18
CA LEU A 172 -4.75 0.07 5.32
C LEU A 172 -5.36 -0.06 3.92
N LEU A 173 -6.06 0.98 3.49
CA LEU A 173 -6.71 1.06 2.18
C LEU A 173 -5.99 2.08 1.29
N ALA A 174 -5.37 1.61 0.22
CA ALA A 174 -4.72 2.45 -0.78
C ALA A 174 -5.68 2.71 -1.95
N SER A 175 -6.19 3.94 -2.05
CA SER A 175 -7.11 4.40 -3.08
C SER A 175 -8.26 3.42 -3.34
N PRO A 176 -9.04 3.05 -2.30
CA PRO A 176 -10.04 1.98 -2.39
C PRO A 176 -11.16 2.36 -3.37
N GLY A 177 -11.58 1.41 -4.21
CA GLY A 177 -12.65 1.64 -5.17
C GLY A 177 -13.11 0.39 -5.91
N THR A 178 -14.38 0.34 -6.28
CA THR A 178 -14.93 -0.76 -7.10
C THR A 178 -15.17 -0.38 -8.56
N GLY A 179 -14.91 0.88 -8.92
CA GLY A 179 -15.25 1.44 -10.23
C GLY A 179 -16.72 1.16 -10.57
N PRO A 180 -17.05 0.64 -11.76
CA PRO A 180 -18.44 0.35 -12.16
C PRO A 180 -19.01 -0.93 -11.52
N LEU A 181 -18.18 -1.75 -10.87
CA LEU A 181 -18.61 -3.01 -10.28
C LEU A 181 -19.13 -2.78 -8.84
N LYS A 182 -19.87 -3.76 -8.32
CA LYS A 182 -20.55 -3.64 -7.01
C LYS A 182 -20.15 -4.70 -5.99
N GLY A 183 -19.34 -5.69 -6.36
CA GLY A 183 -18.90 -6.73 -5.43
C GLY A 183 -18.05 -6.16 -4.30
N ALA A 184 -18.27 -6.63 -3.07
CA ALA A 184 -17.62 -6.16 -1.84
C ALA A 184 -17.89 -4.68 -1.44
N ARG A 185 -18.66 -3.91 -2.22
CA ARG A 185 -19.05 -2.55 -1.82
C ARG A 185 -20.24 -2.61 -0.87
N LEU A 186 -20.09 -2.06 0.33
CA LEU A 186 -21.18 -1.85 1.28
C LEU A 186 -21.76 -0.44 1.19
N GLU A 187 -23.00 -0.28 1.66
CA GLU A 187 -23.63 1.03 1.83
C GLU A 187 -23.14 1.74 3.10
N SER A 188 -22.69 0.98 4.09
CA SER A 188 -22.15 1.45 5.37
C SER A 188 -21.13 0.45 5.92
N TYR A 189 -20.15 0.96 6.64
CA TYR A 189 -19.09 0.18 7.31
C TYR A 189 -19.22 0.21 8.84
N GLU A 190 -20.39 0.57 9.38
CA GLU A 190 -20.67 0.60 10.84
C GLU A 190 -20.48 -0.75 11.55
N GLY A 191 -20.45 -1.85 10.78
CA GLY A 191 -20.19 -3.18 11.31
C GLY A 191 -18.70 -3.48 11.56
N MET A 192 -17.77 -2.56 11.23
CA MET A 192 -16.38 -2.71 11.65
C MET A 192 -16.29 -2.62 13.20
N PRO A 193 -15.52 -3.51 13.85
CA PRO A 193 -15.33 -3.49 15.31
C PRO A 193 -14.70 -2.20 15.85
N GLU A 194 -14.95 -1.91 17.13
CA GLU A 194 -14.45 -0.70 17.81
C GLU A 194 -12.93 -0.70 18.04
N ASP A 195 -12.37 -1.86 18.29
CA ASP A 195 -10.93 -2.07 18.53
C ASP A 195 -10.12 -2.28 17.25
N MET A 196 -10.74 -2.21 16.07
CA MET A 196 -10.04 -2.23 14.79
C MET A 196 -9.40 -0.87 14.50
N ARG A 197 -8.27 -0.86 13.81
CA ARG A 197 -7.56 0.36 13.41
C ARG A 197 -7.60 0.54 11.89
N LEU A 198 -7.98 1.71 11.39
CA LEU A 198 -8.26 1.91 9.96
C LEU A 198 -7.54 3.14 9.38
N LEU A 199 -6.68 2.91 8.39
CA LEU A 199 -6.12 3.97 7.56
C LEU A 199 -6.72 3.90 6.17
N VAL A 200 -7.24 5.03 5.70
CA VAL A 200 -7.75 5.17 4.33
C VAL A 200 -6.94 6.24 3.64
N MET A 201 -6.16 5.89 2.62
CA MET A 201 -5.40 6.85 1.83
C MET A 201 -6.06 7.01 0.46
N VAL A 202 -6.30 8.26 0.05
CA VAL A 202 -6.83 8.63 -1.27
C VAL A 202 -5.92 9.65 -1.92
N SER A 203 -5.92 9.71 -3.25
CA SER A 203 -5.05 10.59 -4.02
C SER A 203 -5.89 11.56 -4.86
N VAL A 204 -5.56 12.85 -4.83
CA VAL A 204 -6.42 13.90 -5.42
C VAL A 204 -6.55 13.84 -6.95
N ASN A 205 -5.57 13.23 -7.63
CA ASN A 205 -5.58 13.01 -9.08
C ASN A 205 -5.96 11.56 -9.44
N ASP A 206 -6.59 10.82 -8.54
CA ASP A 206 -7.17 9.52 -8.85
C ASP A 206 -8.43 9.67 -9.72
N HIS A 207 -8.25 9.52 -11.04
CA HIS A 207 -9.34 9.53 -12.01
C HIS A 207 -9.87 8.13 -12.35
N VAL A 208 -9.39 7.08 -11.69
CA VAL A 208 -9.81 5.69 -11.95
C VAL A 208 -10.98 5.31 -11.04
N VAL A 209 -10.84 5.57 -9.75
CA VAL A 209 -11.90 5.31 -8.76
C VAL A 209 -12.24 6.54 -7.90
N GLY A 210 -11.37 7.54 -7.89
CA GLY A 210 -11.54 8.74 -7.07
C GLY A 210 -11.56 8.44 -5.58
N GLU A 211 -12.06 9.40 -4.81
CA GLU A 211 -12.06 9.36 -3.34
C GLU A 211 -13.40 8.89 -2.74
N GLU A 212 -14.42 8.65 -3.57
CA GLU A 212 -15.79 8.44 -3.10
C GLU A 212 -15.91 7.25 -2.14
N LEU A 213 -15.37 6.08 -2.50
CA LEU A 213 -15.46 4.91 -1.64
C LEU A 213 -14.59 5.07 -0.38
N GLY A 214 -13.39 5.65 -0.51
CA GLY A 214 -12.53 5.93 0.65
C GLY A 214 -13.23 6.83 1.68
N ARG A 215 -13.86 7.91 1.22
CA ARG A 215 -14.64 8.80 2.07
C ARG A 215 -15.89 8.12 2.64
N LEU A 216 -16.57 7.27 1.88
CA LEU A 216 -17.72 6.49 2.38
C LEU A 216 -17.28 5.57 3.53
N ILE A 217 -16.20 4.81 3.34
CA ILE A 217 -15.65 3.91 4.36
C ILE A 217 -15.30 4.70 5.62
N PHE A 218 -14.50 5.75 5.49
CA PHE A 218 -14.09 6.58 6.63
C PHE A 218 -15.28 7.20 7.37
N LYS A 219 -16.27 7.73 6.66
CA LYS A 219 -17.44 8.37 7.29
C LYS A 219 -18.35 7.37 7.99
N THR A 220 -18.55 6.19 7.41
CA THR A 220 -19.54 5.22 7.89
C THR A 220 -18.97 4.12 8.78
N ALA A 221 -17.65 3.98 8.91
CA ALA A 221 -17.03 3.16 9.96
C ALA A 221 -17.17 3.80 11.35
N ALA A 222 -18.39 4.22 11.72
CA ALA A 222 -18.67 5.12 12.83
C ALA A 222 -18.28 4.52 14.19
N HIS A 223 -18.41 3.19 14.34
CA HIS A 223 -18.04 2.47 15.55
C HIS A 223 -16.54 2.17 15.68
N THR A 224 -15.72 2.51 14.68
CA THR A 224 -14.26 2.28 14.68
C THR A 224 -13.53 3.61 14.90
N PRO A 225 -13.36 4.08 16.16
CA PRO A 225 -12.86 5.42 16.45
C PRO A 225 -11.40 5.65 16.05
N GLN A 226 -10.56 4.60 16.03
CA GLN A 226 -9.18 4.69 15.56
C GLN A 226 -9.13 4.59 14.04
N ARG A 227 -9.54 5.67 13.37
CA ARG A 227 -9.53 5.73 11.90
C ARG A 227 -9.11 7.09 11.37
N ASN A 228 -8.29 7.12 10.32
CA ASN A 228 -7.89 8.34 9.63
C ASN A 228 -8.17 8.24 8.13
N LEU A 229 -8.66 9.32 7.54
CA LEU A 229 -8.62 9.53 6.09
C LEU A 229 -7.41 10.41 5.77
N ILE A 230 -6.58 9.95 4.87
CA ILE A 230 -5.31 10.56 4.49
C ILE A 230 -5.43 10.95 3.01
N VAL A 231 -5.19 12.22 2.70
CA VAL A 231 -5.29 12.75 1.34
C VAL A 231 -3.88 13.08 0.84
N GLN A 232 -3.49 12.41 -0.25
CA GLN A 232 -2.23 12.59 -0.94
C GLN A 232 -2.35 13.64 -2.04
N TYR A 233 -1.38 14.56 -2.09
CA TYR A 233 -1.28 15.62 -3.08
C TYR A 233 -0.02 15.47 -3.95
N PRO A 234 -0.03 15.95 -5.20
CA PRO A 234 1.16 15.97 -6.04
C PRO A 234 2.14 17.06 -5.58
N ASP A 235 3.41 16.91 -5.96
CA ASP A 235 4.46 17.91 -5.75
C ASP A 235 5.39 17.95 -6.98
N GLU A 236 5.35 19.08 -7.70
CA GLU A 236 6.07 19.31 -8.96
C GLU A 236 7.44 20.01 -8.76
N HIS A 237 7.86 20.23 -7.50
CA HIS A 237 9.08 20.96 -7.17
C HIS A 237 10.33 20.30 -7.77
N GLY A 238 10.48 18.99 -7.56
CA GLY A 238 11.64 18.23 -8.05
C GLY A 238 11.42 17.44 -9.34
N GLU A 239 12.43 16.64 -9.68
CA GLU A 239 12.42 15.75 -10.84
C GLU A 239 12.95 14.33 -10.48
N PRO A 240 12.17 13.27 -10.76
CA PRO A 240 10.78 13.31 -11.19
C PRO A 240 9.86 13.94 -10.13
N GLU A 241 8.73 14.48 -10.56
CA GLU A 241 7.67 14.95 -9.65
C GLU A 241 7.08 13.81 -8.83
N VAL A 242 6.59 14.13 -7.64
CA VAL A 242 5.74 13.22 -6.84
C VAL A 242 4.32 13.35 -7.38
N SER A 243 3.77 12.25 -7.89
CA SER A 243 2.40 12.20 -8.40
C SER A 243 1.37 11.93 -7.29
N ALA A 244 0.09 11.97 -7.64
CA ALA A 244 -1.02 11.64 -6.72
C ALA A 244 -2.21 11.01 -7.47
N GLY A 245 -1.91 10.08 -8.38
CA GLY A 245 -2.86 9.32 -9.17
C GLY A 245 -3.31 8.01 -8.51
N HIS A 246 -3.87 7.11 -9.32
CA HIS A 246 -4.42 5.84 -8.82
C HIS A 246 -3.34 4.79 -8.46
N ASN A 247 -2.24 4.75 -9.22
CA ASN A 247 -1.29 3.64 -9.17
C ASN A 247 -0.05 3.93 -8.31
N GLU A 248 -0.12 4.89 -7.39
CA GLU A 248 1.03 5.34 -6.60
C GLU A 248 1.59 4.26 -5.66
N SER A 249 0.85 3.17 -5.43
CA SER A 249 1.32 2.02 -4.64
C SER A 249 1.98 0.92 -5.46
N TYR A 250 2.16 1.12 -6.78
CA TYR A 250 2.84 0.14 -7.63
C TYR A 250 4.35 0.26 -7.49
N ALA A 251 4.95 -0.75 -6.86
CA ALA A 251 6.38 -0.82 -6.60
C ALA A 251 6.95 -2.13 -7.17
N LEU A 252 7.40 -2.10 -8.44
CA LEU A 252 7.73 -3.30 -9.19
C LEU A 252 8.94 -4.07 -8.65
N ASP A 253 8.78 -5.38 -8.54
CA ASP A 253 9.88 -6.32 -8.25
C ASP A 253 9.75 -7.60 -9.11
N SER A 254 10.72 -7.82 -9.99
CA SER A 254 10.72 -8.96 -10.92
C SER A 254 10.85 -10.32 -10.23
N ASP A 255 11.40 -10.37 -9.01
CA ASP A 255 11.50 -11.63 -8.26
C ASP A 255 10.12 -12.15 -7.84
N PHE A 256 9.10 -11.29 -7.87
CA PHE A 256 7.72 -11.59 -7.53
C PHE A 256 6.85 -11.87 -8.77
N ASP A 257 7.44 -12.01 -9.97
CA ASP A 257 6.70 -12.27 -11.19
C ASP A 257 6.11 -13.69 -11.21
N ALA A 258 4.79 -13.80 -11.16
CA ALA A 258 4.06 -15.07 -11.22
C ALA A 258 3.71 -15.52 -12.67
N GLY A 259 4.28 -14.88 -13.70
CA GLY A 259 4.03 -15.21 -15.11
C GLY A 259 2.67 -14.78 -15.63
N ILE A 260 1.96 -13.89 -14.91
CA ILE A 260 0.64 -13.39 -15.29
C ILE A 260 0.81 -12.00 -15.94
N HIS A 261 0.93 -11.97 -17.26
CA HIS A 261 1.23 -10.75 -18.03
C HIS A 261 -0.02 -10.22 -18.74
N ASN A 262 -0.99 -9.74 -17.96
CA ASN A 262 -2.23 -9.18 -18.48
C ASN A 262 -2.15 -7.65 -18.69
N LEU A 263 -3.28 -7.01 -19.00
CA LEU A 263 -3.32 -5.56 -19.22
C LEU A 263 -2.85 -4.75 -18.00
N SER A 264 -3.20 -5.17 -16.78
CA SER A 264 -2.78 -4.48 -15.55
C SER A 264 -1.28 -4.61 -15.33
N TYR A 265 -0.68 -5.76 -15.66
CA TYR A 265 0.79 -5.95 -15.65
C TYR A 265 1.50 -4.97 -16.60
N HIS A 266 1.07 -4.90 -17.87
CA HIS A 266 1.68 -3.98 -18.83
C HIS A 266 1.50 -2.52 -18.44
N ARG A 267 0.34 -2.16 -17.89
CA ARG A 267 0.11 -0.83 -17.32
C ARG A 267 1.10 -0.56 -16.18
N ALA A 268 1.25 -1.49 -15.23
CA ALA A 268 2.14 -1.32 -14.09
C ALA A 268 3.59 -1.05 -14.53
N ILE A 269 4.12 -1.80 -15.51
CA ILE A 269 5.44 -1.54 -16.11
C ILE A 269 5.59 -0.10 -16.62
N SER A 270 4.49 0.48 -17.13
CA SER A 270 4.53 1.79 -17.78
C SER A 270 4.38 2.95 -16.80
N VAL A 271 3.78 2.73 -15.63
CA VAL A 271 3.35 3.82 -14.73
C VAL A 271 3.92 3.72 -13.32
N ALA A 272 4.42 2.55 -12.90
CA ALA A 272 4.98 2.36 -11.58
C ALA A 272 6.20 3.25 -11.37
N LYS A 273 6.26 3.88 -10.20
CA LYS A 273 7.39 4.64 -9.72
C LYS A 273 7.75 4.11 -8.34
N LEU A 274 8.97 4.36 -7.92
CA LEU A 274 9.38 4.14 -6.54
C LEU A 274 9.93 5.46 -6.02
N ASP A 275 9.14 6.16 -5.21
CA ASP A 275 9.46 7.51 -4.76
C ASP A 275 8.98 7.78 -3.31
N ALA A 276 8.90 9.07 -2.95
CA ALA A 276 8.46 9.51 -1.63
C ALA A 276 7.11 8.91 -1.21
N THR A 277 6.19 8.67 -2.16
CA THR A 277 4.87 8.12 -1.88
C THR A 277 4.92 6.70 -1.34
N ASP A 278 5.81 5.88 -1.87
CA ASP A 278 6.04 4.54 -1.36
C ASP A 278 6.60 4.62 0.06
N TYR A 279 7.74 5.29 0.22
CA TYR A 279 8.51 5.24 1.47
C TYR A 279 7.83 5.97 2.62
N TYR A 280 7.38 7.21 2.39
CA TYR A 280 6.82 8.07 3.43
C TYR A 280 5.29 8.09 3.45
N GLY A 281 4.64 7.56 2.41
CA GLY A 281 3.21 7.32 2.38
C GLY A 281 2.90 5.88 2.79
N TYR A 282 2.77 5.00 1.81
CA TYR A 282 2.21 3.66 2.02
C TYR A 282 3.02 2.78 2.97
N TRP A 283 4.36 2.76 2.87
CA TRP A 283 5.21 1.88 3.66
C TRP A 283 5.28 2.38 5.10
N LYS A 284 5.64 3.66 5.31
CA LYS A 284 5.61 4.31 6.63
C LYS A 284 4.29 4.10 7.36
N LEU A 285 3.16 4.31 6.68
CA LEU A 285 1.85 4.21 7.32
C LEU A 285 1.43 2.76 7.60
N LEU A 286 1.82 1.80 6.76
CA LEU A 286 1.57 0.39 7.03
C LEU A 286 2.42 -0.11 8.20
N ASP A 287 3.70 0.25 8.24
CA ASP A 287 4.63 -0.07 9.32
C ASP A 287 4.13 0.47 10.65
N ALA A 288 3.80 1.77 10.69
CA ALA A 288 3.25 2.40 11.88
C ALA A 288 1.92 1.77 12.32
N LEU A 289 1.09 1.33 11.37
CA LEU A 289 -0.14 0.59 11.68
C LEU A 289 0.16 -0.79 12.29
N MET A 290 1.12 -1.53 11.72
CA MET A 290 1.58 -2.82 12.23
C MET A 290 2.10 -2.70 13.66
N ASP A 291 2.98 -1.73 13.92
CA ASP A 291 3.55 -1.47 15.25
C ASP A 291 2.47 -1.06 16.24
N CYS A 292 1.59 -0.14 15.85
CA CYS A 292 0.53 0.35 16.73
C CYS A 292 -0.44 -0.77 17.12
N VAL A 293 -0.73 -1.70 16.19
CA VAL A 293 -1.56 -2.87 16.48
C VAL A 293 -0.86 -3.85 17.42
N ARG A 294 0.42 -4.14 17.19
CA ARG A 294 1.10 -5.29 17.80
C ARG A 294 1.88 -4.96 19.08
N SER A 295 2.52 -3.79 19.13
CA SER A 295 3.31 -3.34 20.29
C SER A 295 2.77 -2.05 20.92
N GLY A 296 1.86 -1.34 20.25
CA GLY A 296 1.38 -0.02 20.69
C GLY A 296 2.39 1.11 20.41
N GLU A 297 3.45 0.80 19.67
CA GLU A 297 4.47 1.77 19.24
C GLU A 297 4.02 2.45 17.94
N ASN A 298 4.60 3.62 17.62
CA ASN A 298 4.33 4.36 16.39
C ASN A 298 2.84 4.70 16.13
N CYS A 299 1.95 4.58 17.13
CA CYS A 299 0.55 4.99 17.00
C CYS A 299 0.38 6.46 16.62
N GLU A 300 1.28 7.35 17.05
CA GLU A 300 1.26 8.77 16.66
C GLU A 300 1.66 8.99 15.19
N VAL A 301 2.45 8.08 14.61
CA VAL A 301 2.79 8.06 13.18
C VAL A 301 1.63 7.51 12.35
N ALA A 302 0.88 6.53 12.87
CA ALA A 302 -0.29 5.99 12.19
C ALA A 302 -1.53 6.89 12.32
N PHE A 303 -1.82 7.40 13.51
CA PHE A 303 -3.11 8.00 13.86
C PHE A 303 -3.06 9.44 14.39
N GLY A 304 -1.88 9.96 14.73
CA GLY A 304 -1.77 11.16 15.57
C GLY A 304 -2.14 12.49 14.91
N ASN A 305 -2.30 12.54 13.58
CA ASN A 305 -2.35 13.78 12.79
C ASN A 305 -1.19 14.73 13.19
N THR A 306 -0.01 14.15 13.35
CA THR A 306 1.23 14.85 13.69
C THR A 306 2.05 15.10 12.43
N GLU A 307 3.09 15.93 12.53
CA GLU A 307 4.09 16.05 11.46
C GLU A 307 4.70 14.68 11.10
N ALA A 308 4.89 13.78 12.07
CA ALA A 308 5.40 12.44 11.80
C ALA A 308 4.48 11.62 10.87
N GLN A 309 3.16 11.71 11.06
CA GLN A 309 2.20 11.08 10.15
C GLN A 309 2.20 11.77 8.76
N ARG A 310 2.21 13.11 8.72
CA ARG A 310 2.02 13.87 7.48
C ARG A 310 3.27 14.02 6.60
N ASN A 311 4.46 13.92 7.18
CA ASN A 311 5.73 14.19 6.52
C ASN A 311 6.02 13.21 5.37
N MET A 312 6.39 13.75 4.20
CA MET A 312 6.71 13.01 2.98
C MET A 312 8.22 13.03 2.61
N GLY A 313 9.07 13.46 3.55
CA GLY A 313 10.50 13.67 3.35
C GLY A 313 10.82 15.06 2.81
N CYS A 314 12.09 15.24 2.41
CA CYS A 314 12.56 16.48 1.80
C CYS A 314 13.17 16.20 0.42
N TRP A 315 12.92 17.10 -0.52
CA TRP A 315 13.68 17.22 -1.75
C TRP A 315 15.17 17.44 -1.45
N SER A 316 16.04 17.13 -2.41
CA SER A 316 17.51 17.17 -2.22
C SER A 316 18.08 18.55 -1.90
N ASP A 317 17.32 19.62 -2.11
CA ASP A 317 17.66 21.00 -1.72
C ASP A 317 17.17 21.39 -0.32
N GLY A 318 16.51 20.47 0.38
CA GLY A 318 15.99 20.64 1.73
C GLY A 318 14.55 21.16 1.80
N GLU A 319 13.90 21.44 0.67
CA GLU A 319 12.47 21.79 0.66
C GLU A 319 11.63 20.57 1.02
N LYS A 320 10.63 20.74 1.89
CA LYS A 320 9.74 19.64 2.27
C LYS A 320 8.91 19.21 1.07
N VAL A 321 8.79 17.90 0.87
CA VAL A 321 7.77 17.36 -0.04
C VAL A 321 6.39 17.72 0.51
N ARG A 322 5.43 18.03 -0.36
CA ARG A 322 4.03 18.32 0.02
C ARG A 322 3.51 17.28 1.01
N GLU A 323 3.17 17.75 2.21
CA GLU A 323 2.65 16.91 3.29
C GLU A 323 1.31 16.25 2.92
N LEU A 324 1.08 15.05 3.48
CA LEU A 324 -0.23 14.42 3.47
C LEU A 324 -1.20 15.24 4.33
N GLU A 325 -2.45 15.37 3.90
CA GLU A 325 -3.51 15.90 4.76
C GLU A 325 -4.21 14.76 5.50
N VAL A 326 -4.60 14.98 6.75
CA VAL A 326 -5.25 13.95 7.59
C VAL A 326 -6.56 14.49 8.15
N GLU A 327 -7.65 13.80 7.84
CA GLU A 327 -8.97 13.97 8.44
C GLU A 327 -9.17 12.90 9.52
N ILE A 328 -9.57 13.36 10.71
CA ILE A 328 -9.86 12.50 11.88
C ILE A 328 -11.38 12.44 12.14
N PRO A 329 -11.89 11.42 12.85
CA PRO A 329 -13.33 11.28 13.09
C PRO A 329 -13.88 12.46 13.88
N GLY A 330 -14.94 13.08 13.37
CA GLY A 330 -15.57 14.25 14.01
C GLY A 330 -14.84 15.57 13.81
N GLY A 331 -13.72 15.61 13.06
CA GLY A 331 -13.08 16.85 12.63
C GLY A 331 -13.77 17.47 11.42
N GLU A 332 -13.93 18.78 11.40
CA GLU A 332 -14.26 19.52 10.16
C GLU A 332 -13.01 19.59 9.27
N ARG A 333 -13.20 19.50 7.95
CA ARG A 333 -12.12 19.65 6.96
C ARG A 333 -11.41 20.98 7.17
N ALA A 334 -10.08 21.00 7.21
CA ALA A 334 -9.35 22.26 7.12
C ALA A 334 -9.74 22.91 5.79
N SER A 335 -10.40 24.07 5.85
CA SER A 335 -10.91 24.75 4.67
C SER A 335 -9.77 25.05 3.69
N GLU A 336 -9.96 24.62 2.43
CA GLU A 336 -9.08 24.87 1.27
C GLU A 336 -8.74 26.36 1.07
#